data_AF-Q5BGG4-F1
#
_entry.id   AF-Q5BGG4-F1
#
_cell.length_a   1.000
_cell.length_b   1.000
_cell.length_c   1.000
_cell.angle_alpha   90.00
_cell.angle_beta   90.00
_cell.angle_gamma   90.00
#
_symmetry.space_group_name_H-M   'P 1'
#
loop_
_entity.id
_entity.type
_entity.pdbx_description
1 polymer ?
#
loop_
_entity_poly.entity_id
_entity_poly.type
_entity_poly.pdbx_seq_one_letter_code
_entity_poly.pdbx_strand_id
1 'polypeptide(L)'
;MSTPSADSGSPKAAETLDIERQGAPVPAHYVKPKTLGAGSALALGAFGTTLTTLSLALMEWRSVKTTNAFVANFFFIAAFGLVVTAQWELSIGNGFAYTVFSAFGLFYAGYGALLTPAFGVAQAYGGIDTVEYNNAVGFFMILWTVFVFTFLIASLPSNIAYILVFLFVDLGFLTVAASYFALADGHAESAIALQKAGGAFCFVAGLIGWYIVFHLLLQDSLLDLPLGDTSRFFGKRKEKGV
;
A
#
# COMPACT_ATOMS: atom_id res chain seq x y z
N MET A 1 28.31 -83.23 28.38
CA MET A 1 29.41 -82.47 29.00
C MET A 1 29.98 -81.57 27.92
N SER A 2 29.83 -80.25 28.06
CA SER A 2 30.73 -79.21 27.55
C SER A 2 30.17 -77.82 27.89
N THR A 3 31.06 -76.98 28.37
CA THR A 3 30.95 -75.69 29.05
C THR A 3 30.46 -74.51 28.19
N PRO A 4 30.00 -73.40 28.81
CA PRO A 4 29.67 -72.17 28.10
C PRO A 4 30.94 -71.37 27.74
N SER A 5 30.95 -70.68 26.61
CA SER A 5 31.93 -69.63 26.30
C SER A 5 31.22 -68.29 26.20
N ALA A 6 31.74 -67.33 26.96
CA ALA A 6 31.41 -65.92 26.87
C ALA A 6 32.42 -65.25 25.94
N ASP A 7 31.94 -64.39 25.04
CA ASP A 7 32.75 -63.39 24.32
C ASP A 7 31.79 -62.24 23.96
N SER A 8 31.73 -61.16 24.74
CA SER A 8 32.60 -59.97 24.76
C SER A 8 32.37 -58.99 23.58
N GLY A 9 31.95 -57.77 23.94
CA GLY A 9 32.36 -56.52 23.31
C GLY A 9 31.73 -56.08 21.97
N SER A 10 30.72 -55.21 22.02
CA SER A 10 30.83 -53.81 21.53
C SER A 10 29.52 -53.03 21.75
N PRO A 11 29.60 -51.73 22.11
CA PRO A 11 28.45 -50.93 22.47
C PRO A 11 27.63 -50.55 21.21
N LYS A 12 26.29 -50.55 21.34
CA LYS A 12 25.37 -49.96 20.36
C LYS A 12 25.89 -48.59 19.92
N ALA A 13 26.35 -48.49 18.67
CA ALA A 13 26.52 -47.21 18.03
C ALA A 13 25.16 -46.50 18.04
N ALA A 14 25.09 -45.36 18.72
CA ALA A 14 23.97 -44.46 18.60
C ALA A 14 23.89 -44.05 17.13
N GLU A 15 22.80 -44.43 16.47
CA GLU A 15 22.45 -43.96 15.14
C GLU A 15 22.25 -42.45 15.27
N THR A 16 23.28 -41.67 14.91
CA THR A 16 23.15 -40.23 14.79
C THR A 16 22.13 -39.98 13.69
N LEU A 17 20.96 -39.50 14.07
CA LEU A 17 19.98 -38.93 13.17
C LEU A 17 20.68 -37.78 12.42
N ASP A 18 21.19 -38.08 11.23
CA ASP A 18 21.66 -37.08 10.28
C ASP A 18 20.44 -36.28 9.81
N ILE A 19 20.17 -35.17 10.51
CA ILE A 19 19.13 -34.18 10.18
C ILE A 19 19.42 -33.53 8.81
N GLU A 20 20.65 -33.66 8.29
CA GLU A 20 21.13 -33.02 7.07
C GLU A 20 20.96 -33.85 5.79
N ARG A 21 20.13 -34.90 5.79
CA ARG A 21 19.75 -35.53 4.52
C ARG A 21 18.78 -34.60 3.77
N GLN A 22 19.35 -33.56 3.15
CA GLN A 22 18.69 -32.71 2.18
C GLN A 22 18.16 -33.62 1.07
N GLY A 23 16.86 -33.90 1.12
CA GLY A 23 16.16 -34.54 0.02
C GLY A 23 16.42 -33.76 -1.26
N ALA A 24 16.57 -34.48 -2.37
CA ALA A 24 16.81 -33.91 -3.69
C ALA A 24 15.94 -32.66 -3.93
N PRO A 25 16.46 -31.62 -4.60
CA PRO A 25 15.74 -30.37 -4.80
C PRO A 25 14.40 -30.68 -5.46
N VAL A 26 13.33 -30.58 -4.67
CA VAL A 26 11.96 -30.68 -5.17
C VAL A 26 11.84 -29.54 -6.17
N PRO A 27 11.49 -29.79 -7.45
CA PRO A 27 11.27 -28.71 -8.39
C PRO A 27 10.27 -27.76 -7.73
N ALA A 28 10.69 -26.50 -7.55
CA ALA A 28 9.87 -25.48 -6.92
C ALA A 28 8.61 -25.33 -7.77
N HIS A 29 7.54 -26.05 -7.39
CA HIS A 29 6.23 -25.84 -7.97
C HIS A 29 5.90 -24.39 -7.67
N TYR A 30 5.83 -23.58 -8.72
CA TYR A 30 5.17 -22.29 -8.64
C TYR A 30 3.70 -22.58 -8.30
N VAL A 31 3.40 -22.59 -7.00
CA VAL A 31 2.03 -22.64 -6.53
C VAL A 31 1.51 -21.24 -6.79
N LYS A 32 0.67 -21.09 -7.83
CA LYS A 32 -0.13 -19.87 -8.02
C LYS A 32 -0.76 -19.57 -6.66
N PRO A 33 -0.54 -18.37 -6.07
CA PRO A 33 -1.12 -18.05 -4.77
C PRO A 33 -2.60 -18.39 -4.78
N LYS A 34 -3.09 -19.02 -3.71
CA LYS A 34 -4.52 -19.22 -3.54
C LYS A 34 -5.17 -17.84 -3.62
N THR A 35 -5.85 -17.57 -4.73
CA THR A 35 -6.47 -16.28 -5.00
C THR A 35 -7.87 -16.32 -4.41
N LEU A 36 -8.22 -15.32 -3.59
CA LEU A 36 -9.59 -15.11 -3.10
C LEU A 36 -10.48 -14.45 -4.17
N GLY A 37 -10.23 -14.70 -5.47
CA GLY A 37 -10.86 -14.00 -6.59
C GLY A 37 -10.40 -12.54 -6.69
N ALA A 38 -11.24 -11.68 -7.26
CA ALA A 38 -11.04 -10.23 -7.38
C ALA A 38 -11.10 -9.47 -6.02
N GLY A 39 -10.68 -10.09 -4.91
CA GLY A 39 -10.74 -9.51 -3.57
C GLY A 39 -10.00 -8.17 -3.46
N SER A 40 -8.89 -8.01 -4.17
CA SER A 40 -8.14 -6.74 -4.24
C SER A 40 -8.89 -5.65 -5.04
N ALA A 41 -9.84 -6.02 -5.91
CA ALA A 41 -10.62 -5.06 -6.69
C ALA A 41 -11.49 -4.17 -5.80
N LEU A 42 -12.01 -4.70 -4.68
CA LEU A 42 -12.73 -3.90 -3.70
C LEU A 42 -11.82 -2.84 -3.07
N ALA A 43 -10.62 -3.22 -2.61
CA ALA A 43 -9.67 -2.27 -2.01
C ALA A 43 -9.23 -1.19 -3.01
N LEU A 44 -8.94 -1.58 -4.26
CA LEU A 44 -8.55 -0.65 -5.31
C LEU A 44 -9.72 0.24 -5.76
N GLY A 45 -10.95 -0.25 -5.74
CA GLY A 45 -12.16 0.54 -6.01
C GLY A 45 -12.46 1.52 -4.88
N ALA A 46 -12.28 1.09 -3.63
CA ALA A 46 -12.40 1.95 -2.44
C ALA A 46 -11.33 3.05 -2.44
N PHE A 47 -10.09 2.69 -2.76
CA PHE A 47 -8.98 3.62 -2.98
C PHE A 47 -9.29 4.60 -4.11
N GLY A 48 -9.69 4.10 -5.29
CA GLY A 48 -10.01 4.92 -6.47
C GLY A 48 -11.15 5.89 -6.19
N THR A 49 -12.24 5.44 -5.57
CA THR A 49 -13.38 6.28 -5.18
C THR A 49 -12.95 7.38 -4.23
N THR A 50 -12.22 7.03 -3.16
CA THR A 50 -11.82 7.98 -2.13
C THR A 50 -10.79 8.97 -2.65
N LEU A 51 -9.76 8.49 -3.35
CA LEU A 51 -8.69 9.35 -3.88
C LEU A 51 -9.22 10.29 -4.95
N THR A 52 -10.03 9.80 -5.90
CA THR A 52 -10.60 10.67 -6.94
C THR A 52 -11.52 11.73 -6.34
N THR A 53 -12.41 11.37 -5.41
CA THR A 53 -13.31 12.35 -4.76
C THR A 53 -12.54 13.41 -3.96
N LEU A 54 -11.53 13.02 -3.19
CA LEU A 54 -10.64 13.97 -2.51
C LEU A 54 -9.92 14.88 -3.52
N SER A 55 -9.41 14.32 -4.60
CA SER A 55 -8.67 15.07 -5.62
C SER A 55 -9.50 16.17 -6.28
N LEU A 56 -10.77 15.89 -6.56
CA LEU A 56 -11.72 16.88 -7.10
C LEU A 56 -11.87 18.09 -6.16
N ALA A 57 -11.91 17.83 -4.84
CA ALA A 57 -12.00 18.87 -3.83
C ALA A 57 -10.70 19.64 -3.64
N LEU A 58 -9.55 18.96 -3.64
CA LEU A 58 -8.22 19.60 -3.57
C LEU A 58 -7.99 20.55 -4.75
N MET A 59 -8.50 20.18 -5.93
CA MET A 59 -8.50 21.03 -7.13
C MET A 59 -9.56 22.16 -7.11
N GLU A 60 -10.40 22.22 -6.07
CA GLU A 60 -11.53 23.14 -5.94
C GLU A 60 -12.54 23.07 -7.09
N TRP A 61 -12.73 21.88 -7.68
CA TRP A 61 -13.72 21.72 -8.75
C TRP A 61 -15.12 22.03 -8.24
N ARG A 62 -15.91 22.70 -9.10
CA ARG A 62 -17.24 23.22 -8.74
C ARG A 62 -17.23 24.13 -7.51
N SER A 63 -16.10 24.77 -7.21
CA SER A 63 -15.92 25.65 -6.05
C SER A 63 -16.08 24.95 -4.69
N VAL A 64 -15.92 23.62 -4.65
CA VAL A 64 -15.95 22.84 -3.40
C VAL A 64 -14.58 22.93 -2.73
N LYS A 65 -14.52 23.59 -1.57
CA LYS A 65 -13.28 23.74 -0.78
C LYS A 65 -13.30 22.91 0.51
N THR A 66 -14.49 22.70 1.07
CA THR A 66 -14.67 21.95 2.32
C THR A 66 -14.61 20.45 2.05
N THR A 67 -13.64 19.77 2.64
CA THR A 67 -13.42 18.34 2.44
C THR A 67 -14.23 17.44 3.40
N ASN A 68 -14.93 18.02 4.38
CA ASN A 68 -15.66 17.28 5.40
C ASN A 68 -16.71 16.29 4.86
N ALA A 69 -17.31 16.55 3.70
CA ALA A 69 -18.23 15.62 3.07
C ALA A 69 -17.56 14.27 2.73
N PHE A 70 -16.23 14.27 2.49
CA PHE A 70 -15.46 13.09 2.13
C PHE A 70 -14.92 12.33 3.36
N VAL A 71 -15.11 12.85 4.58
CA VAL A 71 -14.80 12.13 5.82
C VAL A 71 -15.56 10.79 5.89
N ALA A 72 -16.78 10.74 5.36
CA ALA A 72 -17.53 9.50 5.23
C ALA A 72 -16.79 8.47 4.35
N ASN A 73 -16.23 8.91 3.22
CA ASN A 73 -15.42 8.04 2.35
C ASN A 73 -14.15 7.59 3.09
N PHE A 74 -13.49 8.48 3.83
CA PHE A 74 -12.27 8.15 4.57
C PHE A 74 -12.47 7.04 5.59
N PHE A 75 -13.53 7.11 6.41
CA PHE A 75 -13.76 6.10 7.44
C PHE A 75 -14.42 4.83 6.91
N PHE A 76 -15.46 4.95 6.07
CA PHE A 76 -16.31 3.81 5.73
C PHE A 76 -15.94 3.11 4.43
N ILE A 77 -15.44 3.84 3.42
CA ILE A 77 -15.01 3.23 2.16
C ILE A 77 -13.53 2.87 2.28
N ALA A 78 -12.69 3.85 2.58
CA ALA A 78 -11.26 3.66 2.57
C ALA A 78 -10.75 2.89 3.79
N ALA A 79 -10.85 3.45 4.99
CA ALA A 79 -10.28 2.81 6.18
C ALA A 79 -10.86 1.41 6.40
N PHE A 80 -12.20 1.28 6.42
CA PHE A 80 -12.82 -0.02 6.57
C PHE A 80 -12.53 -0.96 5.38
N GLY A 81 -12.78 -0.51 4.15
CA GLY A 81 -12.61 -1.35 2.96
C GLY A 81 -11.18 -1.83 2.74
N LEU A 82 -10.20 -0.92 2.80
CA LEU A 82 -8.80 -1.27 2.60
C LEU A 82 -8.24 -2.13 3.74
N VAL A 83 -8.48 -1.78 5.01
CA VAL A 83 -7.93 -2.54 6.14
C VAL A 83 -8.53 -3.94 6.22
N VAL A 84 -9.84 -4.08 5.95
CA VAL A 84 -10.48 -5.40 5.90
C VAL A 84 -9.90 -6.24 4.77
N THR A 85 -9.82 -5.71 3.55
CA THR A 85 -9.21 -6.43 2.42
C THR A 85 -7.75 -6.78 2.69
N ALA A 86 -6.99 -5.91 3.37
CA ALA A 86 -5.60 -6.19 3.73
C ALA A 86 -5.46 -7.47 4.56
N GLN A 87 -6.36 -7.73 5.51
CA GLN A 87 -6.29 -8.95 6.34
C GLN A 87 -6.45 -10.23 5.51
N TRP A 88 -7.28 -10.16 4.47
CA TRP A 88 -7.45 -11.26 3.53
C TRP A 88 -6.21 -11.46 2.64
N GLU A 89 -5.57 -10.38 2.20
CA GLU A 89 -4.28 -10.45 1.48
C GLU A 89 -3.19 -11.09 2.33
N LEU A 90 -3.10 -10.75 3.63
CA LEU A 90 -2.17 -11.37 4.57
C LEU A 90 -2.43 -12.88 4.70
N SER A 91 -3.70 -13.27 4.78
CA SER A 91 -4.13 -14.66 4.95
C SER A 91 -3.73 -15.57 3.76
N ILE A 92 -3.58 -15.00 2.56
CA ILE A 92 -3.09 -15.72 1.37
C ILE A 92 -1.60 -15.53 1.08
N GLY A 93 -0.88 -14.85 1.99
CA GLY A 93 0.57 -14.64 1.89
C GLY A 93 0.99 -13.46 1.00
N ASN A 94 0.07 -12.59 0.60
CA ASN A 94 0.40 -11.38 -0.16
C ASN A 94 0.80 -10.23 0.77
N GLY A 95 2.00 -10.32 1.33
CA GLY A 95 2.52 -9.35 2.29
C GLY A 95 2.62 -7.92 1.73
N PHE A 96 2.94 -7.76 0.45
CA PHE A 96 3.03 -6.45 -0.18
C PHE A 96 1.67 -5.75 -0.23
N ALA A 97 0.63 -6.43 -0.75
CA ALA A 97 -0.71 -5.86 -0.81
C ALA A 97 -1.28 -5.61 0.60
N TYR A 98 -1.03 -6.52 1.55
CA TYR A 98 -1.38 -6.29 2.96
C TYR A 98 -0.81 -4.97 3.49
N THR A 99 0.49 -4.74 3.30
CA THR A 99 1.15 -3.52 3.80
C THR A 99 0.60 -2.28 3.09
N VAL A 100 0.46 -2.31 1.76
CA VAL A 100 -0.06 -1.18 0.97
C VAL A 100 -1.49 -0.84 1.38
N PHE A 101 -2.40 -1.81 1.40
CA PHE A 101 -3.80 -1.57 1.73
C PHE A 101 -3.97 -1.12 3.18
N SER A 102 -3.25 -1.74 4.12
CA SER A 102 -3.28 -1.29 5.52
C SER A 102 -2.76 0.14 5.66
N ALA A 103 -1.64 0.48 5.02
CA ALA A 103 -1.05 1.81 5.06
C ALA A 103 -2.02 2.88 4.54
N PHE A 104 -2.59 2.69 3.34
CA PHE A 104 -3.54 3.66 2.78
C PHE A 104 -4.84 3.74 3.58
N GLY A 105 -5.38 2.61 4.08
CA GLY A 105 -6.56 2.62 4.93
C GLY A 105 -6.35 3.41 6.22
N LEU A 106 -5.19 3.23 6.86
CA LEU A 106 -4.82 3.97 8.08
C LEU A 106 -4.47 5.44 7.80
N PHE A 107 -3.88 5.75 6.65
CA PHE A 107 -3.70 7.13 6.20
C PHE A 107 -5.05 7.84 6.12
N TYR A 108 -6.04 7.26 5.43
CA TYR A 108 -7.36 7.87 5.31
C TYR A 108 -8.08 7.98 6.65
N ALA A 109 -7.96 6.99 7.53
CA ALA A 109 -8.49 7.09 8.90
C ALA A 109 -7.86 8.27 9.66
N GLY A 110 -6.54 8.39 9.61
CA GLY A 110 -5.81 9.49 10.26
C GLY A 110 -6.15 10.85 9.67
N TYR A 111 -6.16 10.98 8.34
CA TYR A 111 -6.52 12.22 7.66
C TYR A 111 -7.99 12.61 7.90
N GLY A 112 -8.91 11.63 7.91
CA GLY A 112 -10.30 11.83 8.30
C GLY A 112 -10.45 12.31 9.74
N ALA A 113 -9.60 11.83 10.66
CA ALA A 113 -9.58 12.29 12.04
C ALA A 113 -9.12 13.75 12.17
N LEU A 114 -8.12 14.19 11.38
CA LEU A 114 -7.70 15.59 11.32
C LEU A 114 -8.84 16.55 10.93
N LEU A 115 -9.70 16.11 10.01
CA LEU A 115 -10.79 16.91 9.45
C LEU A 115 -12.09 16.85 10.26
N THR A 116 -12.25 15.84 11.11
CA THR A 116 -13.48 15.61 11.86
C THR A 116 -13.43 16.41 13.17
N PRO A 117 -14.31 17.42 13.35
CA PRO A 117 -14.25 18.31 14.51
C PRO A 117 -14.35 17.57 15.86
N ALA A 118 -15.05 16.44 15.91
CA ALA A 118 -15.24 15.65 17.12
C ALA A 118 -13.93 15.09 17.72
N PHE A 119 -12.87 14.92 16.92
CA PHE A 119 -11.56 14.50 17.46
C PHE A 119 -10.75 15.66 18.06
N GLY A 120 -11.17 16.91 17.87
CA GLY A 120 -10.56 18.08 18.51
C GLY A 120 -9.13 18.42 18.07
N VAL A 121 -8.62 17.80 16.99
CA VAL A 121 -7.21 18.01 16.57
C VAL A 121 -6.94 19.47 16.24
N ALA A 122 -7.69 20.07 15.30
CA ALA A 122 -7.52 21.49 14.97
C ALA A 122 -7.76 22.44 16.16
N GLN A 123 -8.66 22.07 17.07
CA GLN A 123 -8.95 22.86 18.27
C GLN A 123 -7.74 22.92 19.22
N ALA A 124 -6.97 21.84 19.34
CA ALA A 124 -5.76 21.81 20.15
C ALA A 124 -4.70 22.83 19.69
N TYR A 125 -4.71 23.20 18.40
CA TYR A 125 -3.83 24.21 17.81
C TYR A 125 -4.45 25.61 17.74
N GLY A 126 -5.67 25.81 18.27
CA GLY A 126 -6.40 27.08 18.18
C GLY A 126 -7.07 27.36 16.83
N GLY A 127 -7.14 26.36 15.93
CA GLY A 127 -7.74 26.47 14.59
C GLY A 127 -6.86 25.91 13.48
N ILE A 128 -7.42 25.81 12.27
CA ILE A 128 -6.69 25.29 11.09
C ILE A 128 -5.74 26.32 10.46
N ASP A 129 -5.93 27.61 10.76
CA ASP A 129 -5.16 28.70 10.16
C ASP A 129 -3.86 29.01 10.91
N THR A 130 -3.56 28.27 11.99
CA THR A 130 -2.35 28.52 12.77
C THR A 130 -1.11 27.95 12.09
N VAL A 131 0.01 28.65 12.23
CA VAL A 131 1.31 28.22 11.68
C VAL A 131 1.71 26.85 12.24
N GLU A 132 1.43 26.61 13.52
CA GLU A 132 1.74 25.34 14.18
C GLU A 132 0.91 24.17 13.62
N TYR A 133 -0.40 24.37 13.41
CA TYR A 133 -1.26 23.35 12.79
C TYR A 133 -0.77 23.00 11.38
N ASN A 134 -0.52 24.01 10.55
CA ASN A 134 -0.08 23.80 9.18
C ASN A 134 1.27 23.07 9.11
N ASN A 135 2.24 23.43 9.96
CA ASN A 135 3.50 22.67 10.07
C ASN A 135 3.29 21.22 10.52
N ALA A 136 2.42 20.98 11.51
CA ALA A 136 2.13 19.63 12.00
C ALA A 136 1.47 18.75 10.92
N VAL A 137 0.50 19.27 10.18
CA VAL A 137 -0.14 18.54 9.07
C VAL A 137 0.83 18.38 7.89
N GLY A 138 1.69 19.35 7.62
CA GLY A 138 2.80 19.22 6.67
C GLY A 138 3.73 18.06 7.03
N PHE A 139 4.11 17.92 8.31
CA PHE A 139 4.90 16.77 8.79
C PHE A 139 4.15 15.45 8.65
N PHE A 140 2.86 15.41 8.96
CA PHE A 140 2.04 14.22 8.71
C PHE A 140 2.12 13.81 7.23
N MET A 141 1.86 14.75 6.31
CA MET A 141 1.85 14.45 4.87
C MET A 141 3.23 14.07 4.31
N ILE A 142 4.31 14.72 4.76
CA ILE A 142 5.66 14.42 4.23
C ILE A 142 6.16 13.05 4.69
N LEU A 143 5.84 12.62 5.92
CA LEU A 143 6.20 11.28 6.40
C LEU A 143 5.40 10.20 5.67
N TRP A 144 4.13 10.45 5.35
CA TRP A 144 3.35 9.57 4.48
C TRP A 144 3.90 9.53 3.05
N THR A 145 4.41 10.65 2.52
CA THR A 145 5.12 10.69 1.24
C THR A 145 6.32 9.74 1.27
N VAL A 146 7.19 9.84 2.29
CA VAL A 146 8.34 8.94 2.45
C VAL A 146 7.90 7.47 2.46
N PHE A 147 6.80 7.16 3.14
CA PHE A 147 6.30 5.79 3.17
C PHE A 147 5.79 5.31 1.79
N VAL A 148 5.03 6.16 1.07
CA VAL A 148 4.59 5.86 -0.30
C VAL A 148 5.77 5.68 -1.26
N PHE A 149 6.83 6.48 -1.11
CA PHE A 149 8.06 6.32 -1.88
C PHE A 149 8.67 4.91 -1.71
N THR A 150 8.61 4.32 -0.51
CA THR A 150 9.06 2.93 -0.33
C THR A 150 8.23 1.93 -1.14
N PHE A 151 6.92 2.16 -1.27
CA PHE A 151 6.04 1.34 -2.11
C PHE A 151 6.31 1.55 -3.59
N LEU A 152 6.60 2.78 -4.02
CA LEU A 152 7.02 3.06 -5.39
C LEU A 152 8.23 2.20 -5.78
N ILE A 153 9.29 2.23 -4.97
CA ILE A 153 10.50 1.44 -5.23
C ILE A 153 10.20 -0.07 -5.17
N ALA A 154 9.46 -0.52 -4.16
CA ALA A 154 9.09 -1.93 -4.02
C ALA A 154 8.18 -2.44 -5.16
N SER A 155 7.43 -1.55 -5.81
CA SER A 155 6.53 -1.89 -6.93
C SER A 155 7.24 -2.03 -8.28
N LEU A 156 8.50 -1.61 -8.42
CA LEU A 156 9.22 -1.64 -9.70
C LEU A 156 9.26 -3.02 -10.39
N PRO A 157 9.29 -4.17 -9.69
CA PRO A 157 9.22 -5.49 -10.33
C PRO A 157 7.79 -5.96 -10.66
N SER A 158 6.75 -5.16 -10.41
CA SER A 158 5.35 -5.52 -10.62
C SER A 158 4.89 -5.16 -12.03
N ASN A 159 4.08 -4.12 -12.20
CA ASN A 159 3.61 -3.64 -13.49
C ASN A 159 3.57 -2.10 -13.54
N ILE A 160 3.54 -1.57 -14.76
CA ILE A 160 3.56 -0.13 -15.02
C ILE A 160 2.38 0.57 -14.34
N ALA A 161 1.18 -0.05 -14.34
CA ALA A 161 0.01 0.55 -13.73
C ALA A 161 0.20 0.82 -12.22
N TYR A 162 0.70 -0.15 -11.45
CA TYR A 162 1.01 0.07 -10.02
C TYR A 162 2.12 1.09 -9.81
N ILE A 163 3.20 1.03 -10.61
CA ILE A 163 4.31 1.99 -10.51
C ILE A 163 3.79 3.41 -10.70
N LEU A 164 2.94 3.64 -11.71
CA LEU A 164 2.35 4.95 -11.95
C LEU A 164 1.40 5.39 -10.83
N VAL A 165 0.59 4.49 -10.27
CA VAL A 165 -0.24 4.81 -9.10
C VAL A 165 0.64 5.33 -7.96
N PHE A 166 1.68 4.60 -7.57
CA PHE A 166 2.54 5.05 -6.47
C PHE A 166 3.30 6.33 -6.79
N LEU A 167 3.79 6.50 -8.03
CA LEU A 167 4.49 7.71 -8.45
C LEU A 167 3.59 8.95 -8.33
N PHE A 168 2.37 8.87 -8.85
CA PHE A 168 1.44 10.00 -8.82
C PHE A 168 0.90 10.27 -7.41
N VAL A 169 0.68 9.24 -6.59
CA VAL A 169 0.33 9.45 -5.17
C VAL A 169 1.49 10.10 -4.42
N ASP A 170 2.73 9.67 -4.66
CA ASP A 170 3.93 10.24 -4.02
C ASP A 170 4.07 11.73 -4.33
N LEU A 171 4.02 12.10 -5.62
CA LEU A 171 4.02 13.50 -6.06
C LEU A 171 2.82 14.28 -5.50
N GLY A 172 1.66 13.64 -5.42
CA GLY A 172 0.45 14.21 -4.83
C GLY A 172 0.64 14.55 -3.35
N PHE A 173 1.12 13.61 -2.55
CA PHE A 173 1.35 13.81 -1.11
C PHE A 173 2.47 14.81 -0.85
N LEU A 174 3.54 14.77 -1.65
CA LEU A 174 4.64 15.72 -1.58
C LEU A 174 4.17 17.16 -1.79
N THR A 175 3.38 17.39 -2.84
CA THR A 175 2.87 18.74 -3.16
C THR A 175 1.80 19.21 -2.17
N VAL A 176 0.96 18.30 -1.64
CA VAL A 176 0.05 18.64 -0.53
C VAL A 176 0.83 18.99 0.74
N ALA A 177 1.88 18.25 1.09
CA ALA A 177 2.75 18.59 2.23
C ALA A 177 3.37 19.99 2.06
N ALA A 178 3.91 20.26 0.87
CA ALA A 178 4.45 21.57 0.52
C ALA A 178 3.40 22.69 0.60
N SER A 179 2.13 22.40 0.28
CA SER A 179 1.05 23.39 0.39
C SER A 179 0.80 23.83 1.84
N TYR A 180 0.84 22.89 2.79
CA TYR A 180 0.73 23.20 4.22
C TYR A 180 1.92 24.01 4.73
N PHE A 181 3.16 23.66 4.34
CA PHE A 181 4.32 24.46 4.70
C PHE A 181 4.28 25.87 4.09
N ALA A 182 3.84 25.99 2.83
CA ALA A 182 3.65 27.30 2.20
C ALA A 182 2.61 28.16 2.95
N LEU A 183 1.54 27.58 3.49
CA LEU A 183 0.60 28.30 4.36
C LEU A 183 1.26 28.76 5.66
N ALA A 184 2.03 27.88 6.31
CA ALA A 184 2.76 28.20 7.53
C ALA A 184 3.76 29.35 7.31
N ASP A 185 4.36 29.44 6.12
CA ASP A 185 5.29 30.50 5.72
C ASP A 185 4.59 31.78 5.20
N GLY A 186 3.25 31.82 5.18
CA GLY A 186 2.48 32.98 4.72
C GLY A 186 2.31 33.11 3.21
N HIS A 187 2.70 32.10 2.42
CA HIS A 187 2.60 32.08 0.96
C HIS A 187 1.27 31.49 0.47
N ALA A 188 0.16 32.18 0.74
CA ALA A 188 -1.19 31.66 0.47
C ALA A 188 -1.46 31.30 -1.01
N GLU A 189 -0.97 32.09 -1.97
CA GLU A 189 -1.16 31.80 -3.40
C GLU A 189 -0.41 30.53 -3.83
N SER A 190 0.84 30.39 -3.40
CA SER A 190 1.66 29.20 -3.65
C SER A 190 1.04 27.96 -3.01
N ALA A 191 0.50 28.08 -1.79
CA ALA A 191 -0.20 26.99 -1.13
C ALA A 191 -1.38 26.48 -1.94
N ILE A 192 -2.23 27.38 -2.45
CA ILE A 192 -3.37 26.99 -3.29
C ILE A 192 -2.89 26.29 -4.58
N ALA A 193 -1.85 26.82 -5.22
CA ALA A 193 -1.29 26.21 -6.43
C ALA A 193 -0.74 24.80 -6.16
N LEU A 194 0.00 24.62 -5.07
CA LEU A 194 0.57 23.34 -4.63
C LEU A 194 -0.53 22.34 -4.25
N GLN A 195 -1.57 22.78 -3.55
CA GLN A 195 -2.72 21.94 -3.21
C GLN A 195 -3.43 21.44 -4.48
N LYS A 196 -3.64 22.32 -5.47
CA LYS A 196 -4.25 21.96 -6.75
C LYS A 196 -3.37 21.00 -7.55
N ALA A 197 -2.06 21.20 -7.55
CA ALA A 197 -1.11 20.27 -8.18
C ALA A 197 -1.18 18.89 -7.52
N GLY A 198 -1.25 18.84 -6.19
CA GLY A 198 -1.42 17.58 -5.46
C GLY A 198 -2.72 16.87 -5.77
N GLY A 199 -3.82 17.63 -5.84
CA GLY A 199 -5.10 17.12 -6.32
C GLY A 199 -5.02 16.56 -7.74
N ALA A 200 -4.33 17.23 -8.66
CA ALA A 200 -4.18 16.74 -10.04
C ALA A 200 -3.40 15.43 -10.12
N PHE A 201 -2.29 15.29 -9.40
CA PHE A 201 -1.53 14.04 -9.37
C PHE A 201 -2.35 12.89 -8.75
N CYS A 202 -2.97 13.13 -7.60
CA CYS A 202 -3.86 12.15 -6.97
C CYS A 202 -5.05 11.76 -7.86
N PHE A 203 -5.56 12.69 -8.67
CA PHE A 203 -6.63 12.40 -9.63
C PHE A 203 -6.17 11.42 -10.70
N VAL A 204 -4.99 11.65 -11.29
CA VAL A 204 -4.39 10.74 -12.27
C VAL A 204 -4.14 9.36 -11.67
N ALA A 205 -3.58 9.30 -10.45
CA ALA A 205 -3.41 8.04 -9.73
C ALA A 205 -4.75 7.31 -9.53
N GLY A 206 -5.80 8.04 -9.17
CA GLY A 206 -7.14 7.50 -8.99
C GLY A 206 -7.74 6.92 -10.28
N LEU A 207 -7.55 7.60 -11.43
CA LEU A 207 -7.98 7.08 -12.73
C LEU A 207 -7.24 5.80 -13.14
N ILE A 208 -5.94 5.70 -12.84
CA ILE A 208 -5.18 4.47 -13.06
C ILE A 208 -5.66 3.38 -12.09
N GLY A 209 -5.99 3.72 -10.84
CA GLY A 209 -6.64 2.81 -9.90
C GLY A 209 -7.95 2.23 -10.47
N TRP A 210 -8.80 3.07 -11.05
CA TRP A 210 -10.01 2.62 -11.75
C TRP A 210 -9.72 1.70 -12.93
N TYR A 211 -8.66 1.96 -13.70
CA TYR A 211 -8.21 1.06 -14.76
C TYR A 211 -7.82 -0.33 -14.22
N ILE A 212 -7.09 -0.40 -13.11
CA ILE A 212 -6.71 -1.68 -12.48
C ILE A 212 -7.95 -2.41 -11.96
N VAL A 213 -8.91 -1.71 -11.35
CA VAL A 213 -10.19 -2.29 -10.93
C VAL A 213 -10.92 -2.92 -12.12
N PHE A 214 -11.00 -2.19 -13.23
CA PHE A 214 -11.66 -2.67 -14.43
C PHE A 214 -10.95 -3.91 -14.99
N HIS A 215 -9.62 -3.91 -15.06
CA HIS A 215 -8.83 -5.10 -15.41
C HIS A 215 -9.20 -6.29 -14.50
N LEU A 216 -9.19 -6.10 -13.18
CA LEU A 216 -9.44 -7.19 -12.22
C LEU A 216 -10.85 -7.78 -12.31
N LEU A 217 -11.86 -6.95 -12.65
CA LEU A 217 -13.24 -7.41 -12.81
C LEU A 217 -13.48 -8.10 -14.16
N LEU A 218 -12.72 -7.74 -15.19
CA LEU A 218 -12.91 -8.26 -16.55
C LEU A 218 -12.04 -9.47 -16.89
N GLN A 219 -10.91 -9.67 -16.20
CA GLN A 219 -9.90 -10.69 -16.54
C GLN A 219 -10.48 -12.12 -16.65
N ASP A 220 -11.51 -12.44 -15.87
CA ASP A 220 -12.13 -13.78 -15.85
C ASP A 220 -13.38 -13.88 -16.75
N SER A 221 -13.79 -12.81 -17.44
CA SER A 221 -15.09 -12.75 -18.14
C SER A 221 -15.04 -12.22 -19.56
N LEU A 222 -14.61 -10.97 -19.76
CA LEU A 222 -14.81 -10.24 -21.02
C LEU A 222 -13.52 -9.94 -21.76
N LEU A 223 -12.52 -9.39 -21.07
CA LEU A 223 -11.31 -8.89 -21.72
C LEU A 223 -10.15 -8.79 -20.73
N ASP A 224 -8.96 -9.20 -21.18
CA ASP A 224 -7.72 -9.04 -20.44
C ASP A 224 -7.03 -7.73 -20.84
N LEU A 225 -7.04 -6.76 -19.91
CA LEU A 225 -6.45 -5.44 -20.11
C LEU A 225 -4.96 -5.43 -19.71
N PRO A 226 -4.03 -4.94 -20.54
CA PRO A 226 -2.61 -5.03 -20.21
C PRO A 226 -2.21 -4.06 -19.07
N LEU A 227 -1.64 -4.58 -17.99
CA LEU A 227 -1.05 -3.74 -16.91
C LEU A 227 0.42 -3.36 -17.16
N GLY A 228 1.08 -4.03 -18.12
CA GLY A 228 2.48 -3.81 -18.49
C GLY A 228 3.47 -4.42 -17.50
N ASP A 229 3.77 -5.71 -17.64
CA ASP A 229 4.71 -6.43 -16.78
C ASP A 229 6.14 -5.85 -16.87
N THR A 230 6.72 -5.55 -15.71
CA THR A 230 8.05 -4.94 -15.56
C THR A 230 9.07 -5.87 -14.91
N SER A 231 8.64 -7.08 -14.52
CA SER A 231 9.48 -8.08 -13.84
C SER A 231 10.73 -8.44 -14.64
N ARG A 232 10.70 -8.32 -15.97
CA ARG A 232 11.87 -8.56 -16.84
C ARG A 232 13.00 -7.57 -16.63
N PHE A 233 12.69 -6.33 -16.24
CA PHE A 233 13.68 -5.26 -16.06
C PHE A 233 14.18 -5.16 -14.62
N PHE A 234 13.28 -5.36 -13.64
CA PHE A 234 13.57 -5.15 -12.22
C PHE A 234 13.55 -6.42 -11.36
N GLY A 235 13.18 -7.57 -11.92
CA GLY A 235 13.17 -8.84 -11.21
C GLY A 235 14.59 -9.30 -10.88
N LYS A 236 14.78 -9.82 -9.66
CA LYS A 236 16.06 -10.47 -9.30
C LYS A 236 16.31 -11.65 -10.24
N ARG A 237 17.42 -11.62 -10.99
CA ARG A 237 17.96 -12.82 -11.63
C ARG A 237 18.24 -13.83 -10.52
N LYS A 238 17.54 -14.96 -10.52
CA LYS A 238 18.01 -16.11 -9.72
C LYS A 238 19.36 -16.51 -10.30
N GLU A 239 20.44 -16.31 -9.54
CA GLU A 239 21.68 -17.04 -9.80
C GLU A 239 21.31 -18.52 -9.83
N LYS A 240 21.60 -19.18 -10.95
CA LYS A 240 21.56 -20.62 -11.04
C LYS A 240 22.63 -21.11 -10.06
N GLY A 241 22.22 -21.47 -8.85
CA GLY A 241 23.09 -22.15 -7.89
C GLY A 241 23.70 -23.36 -8.58
N VAL A 242 25.02 -23.39 -8.61
CA VAL A 242 25.87 -24.52 -9.02
C VAL A 242 25.68 -25.67 -8.04
#